data_AF-A0A353S8A4-F1
#
_entry.id   AF-A0A353S8A4-F1
#
_cell.length_a   1.000
_cell.length_b   1.000
_cell.length_c   1.000
_cell.angle_alpha   90.00
_cell.angle_beta   90.00
_cell.angle_gamma   90.00
#
_symmetry.space_group_name_H-M   'P 1'
#
loop_
_entity.id
_entity.type
_entity.pdbx_description
1 polymer ?
#
loop_
_entity_poly.entity_id
_entity_poly.type
_entity_poly.pdbx_seq_one_letter_code
_entity_poly.pdbx_strand_id
1 'polypeptide(L)'
;MEKKKFKTATLLAIALIALASCSSTPKNPPPDDATDTEIIQLAQDAYEKGKRKLARYYYTVLLQRYGMDTADYVEGRFELAHLYMKEKDYERAVPMLEEVIEICDISDYGTVPTAFRKLAELDLAKVPPKRLEQIRAAQSKDLQSQQSYHDSYGDYGGYEDYGDTDEDDSGSFSFGSGWQQDGDSSRNGYFSF
;
A
#
# COMPACT_ATOMS: atom_id res chain seq x y z
N MET A 1 55.88 -22.81 -23.17
CA MET A 1 55.18 -23.22 -21.94
C MET A 1 54.29 -22.08 -21.45
N GLU A 2 53.03 -22.41 -21.18
CA GLU A 2 52.13 -21.78 -20.20
C GLU A 2 51.74 -20.29 -20.37
N LYS A 3 50.80 -19.99 -21.28
CA LYS A 3 50.00 -18.73 -21.25
C LYS A 3 48.50 -19.00 -21.37
N LYS A 4 47.91 -19.81 -20.49
CA LYS A 4 46.46 -20.10 -20.51
C LYS A 4 45.81 -20.33 -19.14
N LYS A 5 46.25 -19.64 -18.08
CA LYS A 5 45.69 -19.84 -16.72
C LYS A 5 45.14 -18.58 -16.02
N PHE A 6 45.03 -17.44 -16.71
CA PHE A 6 44.65 -16.18 -16.05
C PHE A 6 43.21 -15.71 -16.29
N LYS A 7 42.46 -16.31 -17.23
CA LYS A 7 41.08 -15.90 -17.55
C LYS A 7 39.99 -16.67 -16.79
N THR A 8 40.32 -17.82 -16.22
CA THR A 8 39.38 -18.66 -15.47
C THR A 8 39.26 -18.28 -14.00
N ALA A 9 40.30 -17.65 -13.42
CA ALA A 9 40.29 -17.23 -12.02
C ALA A 9 39.35 -16.05 -11.75
N THR A 10 39.15 -15.16 -12.73
CA THR A 10 38.31 -13.96 -12.58
C THR A 10 36.81 -14.28 -12.68
N LEU A 11 36.43 -15.30 -13.46
CA LEU A 11 35.03 -15.72 -13.60
C LEU A 11 34.51 -16.47 -12.36
N LEU A 12 35.39 -17.15 -11.62
CA LEU A 12 35.00 -17.87 -10.39
C LEU A 12 34.75 -16.93 -9.21
N ALA A 13 35.44 -15.77 -9.17
CA ALA A 13 35.30 -14.78 -8.10
C ALA A 13 33.98 -13.99 -8.17
N ILE A 14 33.42 -13.81 -9.36
CA ILE A 14 32.14 -13.11 -9.56
C ILE A 14 30.95 -14.02 -9.19
N ALA A 15 31.06 -15.33 -9.39
CA ALA A 15 30.03 -16.30 -9.03
C ALA A 15 29.83 -16.44 -7.50
N LEU A 16 30.87 -16.17 -6.70
CA LEU A 16 30.79 -16.23 -5.23
C LEU A 16 30.15 -15.00 -4.57
N ILE A 17 30.09 -13.85 -5.27
CA ILE A 17 29.44 -12.62 -4.77
C ILE A 17 27.93 -12.66 -4.99
N ALA A 18 27.44 -13.50 -5.92
CA ALA A 18 26.03 -13.59 -6.28
C ALA A 18 25.14 -14.33 -5.24
N LEU A 19 25.74 -15.04 -4.27
CA LEU A 19 24.98 -15.78 -3.24
C LEU A 19 24.74 -14.99 -1.94
N ALA A 20 25.17 -13.72 -1.89
CA ALA A 20 24.89 -12.82 -0.77
C ALA A 20 23.51 -12.12 -0.86
N SER A 21 22.55 -12.68 -1.61
CA SER A 21 21.14 -12.28 -1.53
C SER A 21 20.54 -12.84 -0.23
N CYS A 22 20.95 -12.26 0.89
CA CYS A 22 20.27 -12.46 2.15
C CYS A 22 18.94 -11.67 2.07
N SER A 23 17.88 -12.37 1.65
CA SER A 23 16.51 -11.97 1.99
C SER A 23 16.41 -12.00 3.51
N SER A 24 16.80 -10.91 4.16
CA SER A 24 16.65 -10.76 5.59
C SER A 24 15.17 -10.51 5.83
N THR A 25 14.42 -11.57 6.07
CA THR A 25 13.14 -11.48 6.77
C THR A 25 13.33 -10.55 7.98
N PRO A 26 12.52 -9.51 8.15
CA PRO A 26 12.66 -8.60 9.28
C PRO A 26 12.65 -9.41 10.57
N LYS A 27 13.60 -9.09 11.46
CA LYS A 27 13.97 -9.95 12.59
C LYS A 27 12.82 -10.28 13.55
N ASN A 28 11.72 -9.51 13.50
CA ASN A 28 10.52 -9.71 14.31
C ASN A 28 9.28 -9.45 13.43
N PRO A 29 8.65 -10.47 12.82
CA PRO A 29 7.31 -10.32 12.26
C PRO A 29 6.29 -10.10 13.39
N PRO A 30 5.18 -9.38 13.15
CA PRO A 30 4.06 -9.40 14.08
C PRO A 30 3.53 -10.83 14.25
N PRO A 31 2.97 -11.18 15.42
CA PRO A 31 2.20 -12.42 15.58
C PRO A 31 1.17 -12.58 14.47
N ASP A 32 0.88 -13.81 14.04
CA ASP A 32 -0.04 -14.06 12.92
C ASP A 32 -1.49 -13.66 13.25
N ASP A 33 -1.85 -13.69 14.53
CA ASP A 33 -3.12 -13.29 15.11
C ASP A 33 -3.14 -11.83 15.63
N ALA A 34 -2.04 -11.08 15.41
CA ALA A 34 -1.97 -9.68 15.84
C ALA A 34 -3.04 -8.84 15.14
N THR A 35 -3.78 -8.08 15.94
CA THR A 35 -4.79 -7.11 15.51
C THR A 35 -4.17 -5.94 14.73
N ASP A 36 -5.00 -5.22 13.99
CA ASP A 36 -4.71 -3.93 13.36
C ASP A 36 -3.99 -2.98 14.33
N THR A 37 -4.59 -2.80 15.52
CA THR A 37 -4.12 -1.87 16.54
C THR A 37 -2.75 -2.29 17.10
N GLU A 38 -2.52 -3.59 17.30
CA GLU A 38 -1.22 -4.09 17.75
C GLU A 38 -0.12 -3.90 16.69
N ILE A 39 -0.44 -4.10 15.41
CA ILE A 39 0.51 -3.85 14.31
C ILE A 39 0.85 -2.37 14.21
N ILE A 40 -0.15 -1.48 14.34
CA ILE A 40 0.05 -0.03 14.38
C ILE A 40 0.98 0.35 15.54
N GLN A 41 0.72 -0.17 16.75
CA GLN A 41 1.57 0.10 17.92
C GLN A 41 3.01 -0.40 17.69
N LEU A 42 3.20 -1.59 17.12
CA LEU A 42 4.52 -2.11 16.76
C LEU A 42 5.25 -1.20 15.77
N ALA A 43 4.52 -0.63 14.79
CA ALA A 43 5.05 0.30 13.80
C ALA A 43 5.51 1.62 14.45
N GLN A 44 4.67 2.21 15.30
CA GLN A 44 4.98 3.43 16.05
C GLN A 44 6.17 3.23 16.99
N ASP A 45 6.18 2.14 17.78
CA ASP A 45 7.29 1.75 18.65
C ASP A 45 8.62 1.62 17.88
N ALA A 46 8.57 0.96 16.72
CA ALA A 46 9.74 0.80 15.87
C ALA A 46 10.24 2.16 15.36
N TYR A 47 9.32 3.06 15.00
CA TYR A 47 9.65 4.40 14.55
C TYR A 47 10.31 5.25 15.65
N GLU A 48 9.72 5.27 16.85
CA GLU A 48 10.26 5.98 18.03
C GLU A 48 11.67 5.50 18.39
N LYS A 49 11.93 4.19 18.24
CA LYS A 49 13.27 3.58 18.44
C LYS A 49 14.24 3.85 17.27
N GLY A 50 13.86 4.70 16.32
CA GLY A 50 14.66 5.04 15.13
C GLY A 50 14.74 3.92 14.08
N LYS A 51 13.99 2.82 14.23
CA LYS A 51 14.00 1.65 13.35
C LYS A 51 13.06 1.83 12.15
N ARG A 52 13.33 2.85 11.34
CA ARG A 52 12.46 3.29 10.21
C ARG A 52 12.09 2.16 9.23
N LYS A 53 13.06 1.29 8.89
CA LYS A 53 12.81 0.13 7.99
C LYS A 53 11.83 -0.87 8.60
N LEU A 54 11.91 -1.09 9.90
CA LEU A 54 11.02 -2.01 10.61
C LEU A 54 9.62 -1.41 10.74
N ALA A 55 9.51 -0.11 11.03
CA ALA A 55 8.22 0.60 11.03
C ALA A 55 7.52 0.49 9.67
N ARG A 56 8.23 0.73 8.56
CA ARG A 56 7.67 0.54 7.21
C ARG A 56 7.21 -0.89 6.96
N TYR A 57 7.98 -1.87 7.43
CA TYR A 57 7.58 -3.26 7.31
C TYR A 57 6.26 -3.53 8.04
N TYR A 58 6.11 -3.07 9.29
CA TYR A 58 4.86 -3.25 10.03
C TYR A 58 3.66 -2.56 9.37
N TYR A 59 3.80 -1.31 8.88
CA TYR A 59 2.73 -0.68 8.09
C TYR A 59 2.43 -1.42 6.78
N THR A 60 3.43 -2.04 6.15
CA THR A 60 3.17 -2.89 4.98
C THR A 60 2.38 -4.14 5.37
N VAL A 61 2.67 -4.75 6.52
CA VAL A 61 1.92 -5.90 7.04
C VAL A 61 0.48 -5.49 7.41
N LEU A 62 0.28 -4.30 7.99
CA LEU A 62 -1.05 -3.75 8.26
C LEU A 62 -1.87 -3.69 6.96
N LEU A 63 -1.32 -3.06 5.91
CA LEU A 63 -1.99 -2.95 4.61
C LEU A 63 -2.27 -4.32 3.97
N GLN A 64 -1.38 -5.30 4.18
CA GLN A 64 -1.58 -6.66 3.64
C GLN A 64 -2.68 -7.44 4.36
N ARG A 65 -2.82 -7.27 5.69
CA ARG A 65 -3.78 -8.04 6.50
C ARG A 65 -5.12 -7.34 6.65
N TYR A 66 -5.12 -6.02 6.71
CA TYR A 66 -6.26 -5.18 7.07
C TYR A 66 -6.59 -4.11 6.03
N GLY A 67 -5.84 -4.01 4.93
CA GLY A 67 -6.06 -2.96 3.91
C GLY A 67 -7.38 -3.06 3.12
N MET A 68 -8.22 -4.06 3.38
CA MET A 68 -9.60 -4.08 2.91
C MET A 68 -10.52 -3.17 3.73
N ASP A 69 -10.17 -2.90 5.00
CA ASP A 69 -10.83 -1.88 5.80
C ASP A 69 -10.30 -0.51 5.38
N THR A 70 -11.19 0.41 5.00
CA THR A 70 -10.80 1.72 4.47
C THR A 70 -10.09 2.57 5.52
N ALA A 71 -10.45 2.46 6.80
CA ALA A 71 -9.80 3.23 7.85
C ALA A 71 -8.37 2.73 8.07
N ASP A 72 -8.17 1.42 8.17
CA ASP A 72 -6.84 0.80 8.30
C ASP A 72 -5.98 1.05 7.06
N TYR A 73 -6.57 0.99 5.87
CA TYR A 73 -5.89 1.33 4.63
C TYR A 73 -5.38 2.76 4.66
N VAL A 74 -6.24 3.73 4.97
CA VAL A 74 -5.89 5.14 4.99
C VAL A 74 -4.82 5.44 6.04
N GLU A 75 -4.95 4.90 7.25
CA GLU A 75 -3.95 5.05 8.31
C GLU A 75 -2.59 4.47 7.88
N GLY A 76 -2.56 3.19 7.48
CA GLY A 76 -1.33 2.53 7.07
C GLY A 76 -0.66 3.20 5.87
N ARG A 77 -1.46 3.67 4.91
CA ARG A 77 -0.99 4.37 3.70
C ARG A 77 -0.41 5.72 4.05
N PHE A 78 -1.10 6.50 4.89
CA PHE A 78 -0.63 7.80 5.37
C PHE A 78 0.68 7.65 6.15
N GLU A 79 0.75 6.73 7.11
CA GLU A 79 1.95 6.54 7.95
C GLU A 79 3.16 6.11 7.12
N LEU A 80 2.96 5.22 6.14
CA LEU A 80 4.02 4.84 5.20
C LEU A 80 4.52 6.05 4.40
N ALA A 81 3.60 6.90 3.95
CA ALA A 81 3.93 8.15 3.26
C ALA A 81 4.71 9.12 4.16
N HIS A 82 4.28 9.28 5.41
CA HIS A 82 4.94 10.12 6.41
C HIS A 82 6.39 9.67 6.66
N LEU A 83 6.62 8.36 6.74
CA LEU A 83 7.96 7.80 6.86
C LEU A 83 8.85 8.13 5.65
N TYR A 84 8.31 8.13 4.44
CA TYR A 84 9.02 8.53 3.22
C TYR A 84 9.27 10.04 3.15
N MET A 85 8.31 10.87 3.58
CA MET A 85 8.47 12.32 3.68
C MET A 85 9.66 12.70 4.57
N LYS A 86 9.79 12.04 5.72
CA LYS A 86 10.92 12.22 6.64
C LYS A 86 12.26 11.77 6.05
N GLU A 87 12.25 10.85 5.09
CA GLU A 87 13.44 10.43 4.31
C GLU A 87 13.67 11.30 3.07
N LYS A 88 12.80 12.30 2.83
CA LYS A 88 12.76 13.15 1.63
C LYS A 88 12.60 12.36 0.33
N ASP A 89 12.05 11.16 0.42
CA ASP A 89 11.69 10.35 -0.73
C ASP A 89 10.30 10.75 -1.21
N TYR A 90 10.27 11.88 -1.92
CA TYR A 90 9.02 12.48 -2.37
C TYR A 90 8.37 11.66 -3.49
N GLU A 91 9.17 10.95 -4.28
CA GLU A 91 8.73 10.10 -5.38
C GLU A 91 7.79 9.01 -4.86
N ARG A 92 8.14 8.41 -3.71
CA ARG A 92 7.26 7.44 -3.07
C ARG A 92 6.19 8.12 -2.23
N ALA A 93 6.48 9.20 -1.52
CA ALA A 93 5.52 9.80 -0.58
C ALA A 93 4.31 10.46 -1.26
N VAL A 94 4.55 11.33 -2.26
CA VAL A 94 3.52 12.15 -2.91
C VAL A 94 2.33 11.33 -3.42
N PRO A 95 2.50 10.26 -4.22
CA PRO A 95 1.36 9.48 -4.70
C PRO A 95 0.52 8.90 -3.54
N MET A 96 1.15 8.49 -2.44
CA MET A 96 0.43 7.92 -1.29
C MET A 96 -0.38 8.99 -0.55
N LEU A 97 0.18 10.20 -0.42
CA LEU A 97 -0.51 11.32 0.23
C LEU A 97 -1.70 11.79 -0.60
N GLU A 98 -1.54 11.86 -1.92
CA GLU A 98 -2.62 12.22 -2.85
C GLU A 98 -3.74 11.18 -2.81
N GLU A 99 -3.38 9.90 -2.82
CA GLU A 99 -4.33 8.78 -2.68
C GLU A 99 -5.09 8.83 -1.35
N VAL A 100 -4.41 9.11 -0.23
CA VAL A 100 -5.07 9.29 1.08
C VAL A 100 -6.08 10.43 1.04
N ILE A 101 -5.73 11.55 0.42
CA ILE A 101 -6.63 12.71 0.28
C ILE A 101 -7.84 12.33 -0.58
N GLU A 102 -7.61 11.68 -1.72
CA GLU A 102 -8.67 11.26 -2.63
C GLU A 102 -9.66 10.31 -1.95
N ILE A 103 -9.17 9.27 -1.26
CA ILE A 103 -10.02 8.34 -0.50
C ILE A 103 -10.84 9.11 0.54
N CYS A 104 -10.21 10.02 1.29
CA CYS A 104 -10.93 10.81 2.29
C CYS A 104 -11.97 11.76 1.68
N ASP A 105 -11.76 12.26 0.46
CA ASP A 105 -12.68 13.18 -0.22
C ASP A 105 -13.91 12.44 -0.78
N ILE A 106 -13.77 11.17 -1.18
CA ILE A 106 -14.87 10.36 -1.73
C ILE A 106 -15.59 9.50 -0.68
N SER A 107 -15.00 9.35 0.52
CA SER A 107 -15.56 8.51 1.57
C SER A 107 -16.73 9.19 2.29
N ASP A 108 -17.71 8.39 2.70
CA ASP A 108 -18.85 8.88 3.50
C ASP A 108 -18.37 9.41 4.86
N TYR A 109 -19.02 10.47 5.34
CA TYR A 109 -18.65 11.11 6.61
C TYR A 109 -18.69 10.11 7.76
N GLY A 110 -17.57 9.99 8.48
CA GLY A 110 -17.44 9.11 9.65
C GLY A 110 -16.94 7.69 9.35
N THR A 111 -16.75 7.33 8.07
CA THR A 111 -16.18 6.02 7.68
C THR A 111 -14.65 5.99 7.75
N VAL A 112 -14.01 7.11 7.47
CA VAL A 112 -12.55 7.27 7.49
C VAL A 112 -12.18 8.41 8.44
N PRO A 113 -11.10 8.29 9.24
CA PRO A 113 -10.65 9.38 10.08
C PRO A 113 -10.24 10.61 9.24
N THR A 114 -11.04 11.68 9.34
CA THR A 114 -10.83 12.94 8.58
C THR A 114 -9.51 13.64 8.93
N ALA A 115 -8.88 13.27 10.06
CA ALA A 115 -7.57 13.76 10.45
C ALA A 115 -6.49 13.45 9.40
N PHE A 116 -6.52 12.26 8.78
CA PHE A 116 -5.49 11.84 7.82
C PHE A 116 -5.49 12.69 6.56
N ARG A 117 -6.66 13.12 6.08
CA ARG A 117 -6.78 14.11 4.99
C ARG A 117 -5.97 15.35 5.31
N LYS A 118 -6.17 15.92 6.51
CA LYS A 118 -5.50 17.17 6.89
C LYS A 118 -3.99 16.99 7.06
N LEU A 119 -3.58 15.88 7.65
CA LEU A 119 -2.17 15.56 7.83
C LEU A 119 -1.47 15.34 6.48
N ALA A 120 -2.14 14.69 5.53
CA ALA A 120 -1.62 14.47 4.19
C ALA A 120 -1.42 15.79 3.43
N GLU A 121 -2.37 16.71 3.50
CA GLU A 121 -2.22 18.07 2.95
C GLU A 121 -0.99 18.80 3.55
N LEU A 122 -0.80 18.70 4.87
CA LEU A 122 0.32 19.33 5.57
C LEU A 122 1.66 18.74 5.16
N ASP A 123 1.73 17.44 4.89
CA ASP A 123 2.94 16.80 4.40
C ASP A 123 3.22 17.16 2.94
N LEU A 124 2.20 17.17 2.07
CA LEU A 124 2.35 17.64 0.69
C LEU A 124 2.85 19.09 0.62
N ALA A 125 2.37 19.96 1.51
CA ALA A 125 2.81 21.35 1.59
C ALA A 125 4.30 21.52 1.93
N LYS A 126 4.95 20.50 2.53
CA LYS A 126 6.39 20.50 2.82
C LYS A 126 7.24 20.10 1.62
N VAL A 127 6.64 19.51 0.58
CA VAL A 127 7.37 19.09 -0.63
C VAL A 127 7.83 20.34 -1.41
N PRO A 128 9.10 20.42 -1.82
CA PRO A 128 9.56 21.53 -2.65
C PRO A 128 8.73 21.66 -3.93
N PRO A 129 8.20 22.85 -4.30
CA PRO A 129 7.27 23.00 -5.42
C PRO A 129 7.78 22.42 -6.75
N LYS A 130 9.05 22.65 -7.05
CA LYS A 130 9.71 22.11 -8.26
C LYS A 130 9.74 20.57 -8.26
N ARG A 131 9.90 19.93 -7.10
CA ARG A 131 9.88 18.46 -7.00
C ARG A 131 8.46 17.94 -7.16
N LEU A 132 7.49 18.59 -6.52
CA LEU A 132 6.08 18.22 -6.64
C LEU A 132 5.60 18.28 -8.11
N GLU A 133 5.94 19.35 -8.82
CA GLU A 133 5.63 19.51 -10.25
C GLU A 133 6.24 18.39 -11.09
N GLN A 134 7.52 18.05 -10.85
CA GLN A 134 8.21 16.96 -11.56
C GLN A 134 7.54 15.61 -11.34
N ILE A 135 7.12 15.31 -10.11
CA ILE A 135 6.49 14.05 -9.74
C ILE A 135 5.12 13.92 -10.43
N ARG A 136 4.28 14.96 -10.37
CA ARG A 136 2.97 14.99 -11.04
C ARG A 136 3.07 14.92 -12.56
N ALA A 137 4.08 15.57 -13.14
CA ALA A 137 4.36 15.47 -14.55
C ALA A 137 4.84 14.07 -14.97
N ALA A 138 5.51 13.32 -14.08
CA ALA A 138 5.86 11.92 -14.33
C ALA A 138 4.63 11.00 -14.24
N GLN A 139 3.82 11.13 -13.18
CA GLN A 139 2.59 10.35 -13.00
C GLN A 139 1.62 10.47 -14.18
N SER A 140 1.43 11.68 -14.71
CA SER A 140 0.54 11.90 -15.86
C SER A 140 1.04 11.27 -17.17
N LYS A 141 2.36 11.21 -17.38
CA LYS A 141 2.94 10.52 -18.54
C LYS A 141 2.79 9.01 -18.43
N ASP A 142 2.98 8.47 -17.24
CA ASP A 142 2.81 7.03 -16.99
C ASP A 142 1.36 6.62 -17.27
N LEU A 143 0.37 7.40 -16.79
CA LEU A 143 -1.05 7.19 -17.11
C LEU A 143 -1.36 7.25 -18.62
N GLN A 144 -0.83 8.25 -19.33
CA GLN A 144 -1.00 8.36 -20.78
C GLN A 144 -0.39 7.18 -21.54
N SER A 145 0.76 6.67 -21.08
CA SER A 145 1.39 5.50 -21.68
C SER A 145 0.58 4.22 -21.47
N GLN A 146 -0.03 4.06 -20.29
CA GLN A 146 -0.90 2.94 -19.98
C GLN A 146 -2.20 3.00 -20.78
N GLN A 147 -2.80 4.18 -20.92
CA GLN A 147 -4.01 4.38 -21.71
C GLN A 147 -3.77 4.12 -23.21
N SER A 148 -2.64 4.60 -23.76
CA SER A 148 -2.24 4.29 -25.13
C SER A 148 -1.98 2.79 -25.36
N TYR A 149 -1.54 2.05 -24.34
CA TYR A 149 -1.39 0.59 -24.42
C TYR A 149 -2.76 -0.11 -24.41
N HIS A 150 -3.69 0.34 -23.57
CA HIS A 150 -5.05 -0.21 -23.51
C HIS A 150 -5.83 0.04 -24.81
N ASP A 151 -5.74 1.25 -25.38
CA ASP A 151 -6.41 1.60 -26.65
C ASP A 151 -5.84 0.82 -27.85
N SER A 152 -4.60 0.35 -27.77
CA SER A 152 -3.97 -0.48 -28.80
C SER A 152 -4.38 -1.95 -28.77
N TYR A 153 -4.98 -2.45 -27.67
CA TYR A 153 -5.34 -3.86 -27.48
C TYR A 153 -6.81 -4.09 -27.08
N GLY A 154 -7.62 -3.03 -26.93
CA GLY A 154 -9.03 -3.09 -26.49
C GLY A 154 -10.07 -3.50 -27.55
N ASP A 155 -9.67 -4.00 -28.73
CA ASP A 155 -10.59 -4.37 -29.83
C ASP A 155 -10.92 -5.87 -29.91
N TYR A 156 -10.49 -6.70 -28.95
CA TYR A 156 -10.83 -8.13 -28.89
C TYR A 156 -11.70 -8.44 -27.67
N GLY A 157 -13.02 -8.28 -27.83
CA GLY A 157 -13.98 -8.58 -26.77
C GLY A 157 -15.44 -8.45 -27.19
N GLY A 158 -15.79 -8.90 -28.40
CA GLY A 158 -17.18 -9.21 -28.72
C GLY A 158 -17.65 -10.34 -27.80
N TYR A 159 -18.60 -10.05 -26.93
CA TYR A 159 -19.31 -11.04 -26.15
C TYR A 159 -20.08 -11.92 -27.13
N GLU A 160 -19.61 -13.15 -27.33
CA GLU A 160 -20.47 -14.19 -27.89
C GLU A 160 -21.54 -14.49 -26.83
N ASP A 161 -22.74 -14.04 -27.17
CA ASP A 161 -24.03 -14.41 -26.64
C ASP A 161 -24.14 -15.95 -26.58
N TYR A 162 -23.82 -16.54 -25.42
CA TYR A 162 -24.18 -17.91 -25.12
C TYR A 162 -25.64 -17.95 -24.67
N GLY A 163 -26.55 -17.98 -25.65
CA GLY A 163 -27.83 -18.62 -25.47
C GLY A 163 -27.64 -20.13 -25.44
N ASP A 164 -28.06 -20.80 -24.37
CA ASP A 164 -29.29 -21.61 -24.38
C ASP A 164 -29.60 -22.15 -22.97
N THR A 165 -30.84 -22.58 -22.82
CA THR A 165 -31.64 -23.04 -21.66
C THR A 165 -31.00 -24.18 -20.84
N ASP A 166 -31.37 -24.43 -19.57
CA ASP A 166 -32.65 -24.97 -19.06
C ASP A 166 -32.83 -24.54 -17.59
N GLU A 167 -33.97 -23.93 -17.20
CA GLU A 167 -35.14 -24.56 -16.54
C GLU A 167 -34.84 -25.33 -15.22
N ASP A 168 -35.58 -24.97 -14.15
CA ASP A 168 -35.75 -25.62 -12.82
C ASP A 168 -34.65 -25.26 -11.78
N ASP A 169 -34.90 -24.69 -10.59
CA ASP A 169 -35.91 -25.04 -9.59
C ASP A 169 -36.13 -23.86 -8.61
N SER A 170 -37.39 -23.66 -8.25
CA SER A 170 -37.90 -22.64 -7.33
C SER A 170 -37.55 -22.97 -5.87
N GLY A 171 -36.60 -22.24 -5.29
CA GLY A 171 -36.32 -22.23 -3.86
C GLY A 171 -36.57 -20.85 -3.25
N SER A 172 -37.80 -20.61 -2.77
CA SER A 172 -38.14 -19.42 -1.99
C SER A 172 -37.28 -19.35 -0.72
N PHE A 173 -36.43 -18.32 -0.58
CA PHE A 173 -35.82 -18.00 0.71
C PHE A 173 -36.36 -16.68 1.23
N SER A 174 -37.08 -16.80 2.35
CA SER A 174 -37.82 -15.76 3.03
C SER A 174 -36.88 -14.74 3.68
N PHE A 175 -37.28 -13.48 3.59
CA PHE A 175 -36.71 -12.31 4.24
C PHE A 175 -36.62 -12.53 5.76
N GLY A 176 -35.41 -12.57 6.30
CA GLY A 176 -35.13 -12.71 7.74
C GLY A 176 -34.44 -11.47 8.27
N SER A 177 -35.22 -10.58 8.88
CA SER A 177 -34.79 -9.40 9.63
C SER A 177 -33.94 -9.82 10.84
N GLY A 178 -32.76 -9.23 11.01
CA GLY A 178 -31.98 -9.45 12.25
C GLY A 178 -30.54 -8.94 12.20
N TRP A 179 -30.34 -7.63 12.05
CA TRP A 179 -29.08 -7.01 12.48
C TRP A 179 -29.32 -6.29 13.80
N GLN A 180 -29.01 -6.99 14.88
CA GLN A 180 -28.88 -6.43 16.22
C GLN A 180 -27.63 -5.53 16.21
N GLN A 181 -27.83 -4.23 16.40
CA GLN A 181 -26.78 -3.23 16.57
C GLN A 181 -26.27 -3.30 18.02
N ASP A 182 -25.14 -3.97 18.23
CA ASP A 182 -24.35 -3.77 19.44
C ASP A 182 -23.38 -2.61 19.15
N GLY A 183 -23.79 -1.42 19.57
CA GLY A 183 -22.96 -0.23 19.57
C GLY A 183 -22.01 -0.25 20.77
N ASP A 184 -20.71 -0.40 20.51
CA ASP A 184 -19.67 0.07 21.42
C ASP A 184 -19.09 1.38 20.88
N SER A 185 -19.66 2.48 21.36
CA SER A 185 -19.17 3.83 21.15
C SER A 185 -18.08 4.15 22.18
N SER A 186 -16.86 3.65 21.98
CA SER A 186 -15.74 3.94 22.89
C SER A 186 -14.37 3.92 22.20
N ARG A 187 -14.17 4.65 21.10
CA ARG A 187 -12.81 4.99 20.62
C ARG A 187 -12.66 6.50 20.49
N ASN A 188 -12.54 7.14 21.65
CA ASN A 188 -12.13 8.52 21.76
C ASN A 188 -10.67 8.56 22.26
N GLY A 189 -9.78 9.00 21.37
CA GLY A 189 -8.56 9.74 21.70
C GLY A 189 -7.35 8.96 22.16
N TYR A 190 -6.40 8.73 21.26
CA TYR A 190 -4.97 8.90 21.52
C TYR A 190 -4.25 9.37 20.24
N PHE A 191 -4.39 10.66 19.92
CA PHE A 191 -3.38 11.38 19.13
C PHE A 191 -2.66 12.31 20.11
N SER A 192 -1.42 11.97 20.47
CA SER A 192 -0.49 12.90 21.13
C SER A 192 0.63 13.23 20.13
N PHE A 193 0.80 14.52 19.88
CA PHE A 193 1.79 15.13 18.99
C PHE A 193 3.22 15.05 19.55
#